data_AF-A0A7L1UMB1-F1
#
_entry.id   AF-A0A7L1UMB1-F1
#
_cell.length_a   1.000
_cell.length_b   1.000
_cell.length_c   1.000
_cell.angle_alpha   90.00
_cell.angle_beta   90.00
_cell.angle_gamma   90.00
#
_symmetry.space_group_name_H-M   'P 1'
#
loop_
_entity.id
_entity.type
_entity.pdbx_description
1 polymer ?
#
loop_
_entity_poly.entity_id
_entity_poly.type
_entity_poly.pdbx_seq_one_letter_code
_entity_poly.pdbx_strand_id
1 'polypeptide(L)'
;MNAKTAIDRIIGKGGLKPGTSRADGGLEKGKQEGGAPRKGTEEAATGKGRMTEPERSGLLQKILSLEKEKEKYNHLLGEKDREIQNLKDKLRSKTKNSEVSLLQNQLEEKTKEAEKREQLLCSLSEEINRLKCNLSAVMAKCSDLENKASSTSQASQLINYQRHFVVLLFLFMKALEKNQQWLLYDQQREAYVRGLLGRIFELEQKAEILSQQESKSNSEGHLQEEKQVYYDQLLLTARSDPETERRSITQLRSELDELKKTYEETQEEMMSLNALLQSQRVAEMKTQENENKMKEKAQRLKQENETIKEQLREEKKKSEDLLCQVQLLRKSLLRQEAEHTRIALLEQQIQMCTTDLENGKLDRQNLKQELNHVLKELRKAKEKITRLEPLKLREPGHMESQEDLQAVFDKKLATYDRSPPLKHSSCLDESFLECPKCKVPYPTSRHRELLAHIDFCTA
;
A
#
# COMPACT_ATOMS: atom_id res chain seq x y z
N MET A 1 -15.13 -2.11 -25.76
CA MET A 1 -16.17 -2.33 -24.72
C MET A 1 -15.50 -2.07 -23.37
N ASN A 2 -15.48 -0.82 -22.90
CA ASN A 2 -16.39 -0.18 -21.90
C ASN A 2 -16.46 -0.97 -20.58
N ALA A 3 -16.29 -0.43 -19.36
CA ALA A 3 -16.22 0.93 -18.80
C ALA A 3 -15.41 0.84 -17.48
N LYS A 4 -14.62 1.81 -16.98
CA LYS A 4 -14.78 3.26 -16.81
C LYS A 4 -15.96 3.67 -15.92
N THR A 5 -15.98 3.20 -14.67
CA THR A 5 -16.66 3.88 -13.55
C THR A 5 -16.18 3.31 -12.21
N ALA A 6 -15.53 4.13 -11.37
CA ALA A 6 -15.59 4.06 -9.90
C ALA A 6 -14.43 4.83 -9.22
N ILE A 7 -14.23 6.12 -9.52
CA ILE A 7 -13.62 7.05 -8.56
C ILE A 7 -14.31 8.41 -8.75
N ASP A 8 -15.52 8.53 -8.23
CA ASP A 8 -16.20 9.81 -8.02
C ASP A 8 -16.96 9.72 -6.71
N ARG A 9 -16.27 10.07 -5.61
CA ARG A 9 -16.85 10.57 -4.37
C ARG A 9 -15.73 11.07 -3.48
N ILE A 10 -15.95 12.26 -2.92
CA ILE A 10 -15.10 13.00 -1.96
C ILE A 10 -14.15 14.02 -2.60
N ILE A 11 -14.70 14.99 -3.35
CA ILE A 11 -14.22 16.38 -3.28
C ILE A 11 -15.44 17.29 -3.29
N GLY A 12 -15.77 17.86 -2.13
CA GLY A 12 -16.90 18.77 -2.01
C GLY A 12 -17.06 19.29 -0.60
N LYS A 13 -16.34 20.38 -0.28
CA LYS A 13 -16.87 21.62 0.34
C LYS A 13 -15.74 22.39 1.03
N GLY A 14 -15.62 23.66 0.65
CA GLY A 14 -14.89 24.66 1.42
C GLY A 14 -13.82 25.39 0.61
N GLY A 15 -14.24 26.22 -0.33
CA GLY A 15 -13.32 27.07 -1.10
C GLY A 15 -14.02 28.34 -1.55
N LEU A 16 -14.23 29.28 -0.62
CA LEU A 16 -14.54 30.66 -0.93
C LEU A 16 -13.33 31.26 -1.67
N LYS A 17 -13.55 31.82 -2.86
CA LYS A 17 -12.64 32.80 -3.47
C LYS A 17 -13.37 34.13 -3.72
N PRO A 18 -12.61 35.24 -3.74
CA PRO A 18 -13.09 36.56 -3.34
C PRO A 18 -13.10 37.58 -4.48
N GLY A 19 -13.92 38.62 -4.27
CA GLY A 19 -13.61 40.00 -4.65
C GLY A 19 -14.06 40.46 -6.04
N THR A 20 -14.88 41.51 -6.08
CA THR A 20 -14.40 42.85 -6.46
C THR A 20 -15.42 43.97 -6.15
N SER A 21 -14.84 45.11 -5.82
CA SER A 21 -15.30 46.43 -5.37
C SER A 21 -16.23 47.22 -6.30
N ARG A 22 -17.13 48.05 -5.72
CA ARG A 22 -17.13 49.53 -5.90
C ARG A 22 -18.15 50.28 -5.01
N ALA A 23 -17.58 51.21 -4.23
CA ALA A 23 -17.96 52.57 -3.81
C ALA A 23 -19.42 53.10 -3.84
N ASP A 24 -19.74 53.76 -2.72
CA ASP A 24 -20.32 55.13 -2.58
C ASP A 24 -21.86 55.34 -2.48
N GLY A 25 -22.25 56.20 -1.53
CA GLY A 25 -23.53 56.93 -1.53
C GLY A 25 -24.49 56.77 -0.34
N GLY A 26 -24.57 57.81 0.51
CA GLY A 26 -25.82 58.30 1.16
C GLY A 26 -26.26 57.64 2.48
N LEU A 27 -26.03 58.26 3.65
CA LEU A 27 -26.90 59.25 4.32
C LEU A 27 -28.33 58.78 4.69
N GLU A 28 -28.57 58.90 6.00
CA GLU A 28 -29.78 59.39 6.65
C GLU A 28 -30.96 58.47 7.00
N LYS A 29 -31.39 58.70 8.25
CA LYS A 29 -32.76 58.70 8.82
C LYS A 29 -33.33 57.40 9.40
N GLY A 30 -33.66 57.51 10.68
CA GLY A 30 -34.56 56.59 11.39
C GLY A 30 -34.47 56.64 12.91
N LYS A 31 -34.54 57.82 13.54
CA LYS A 31 -34.89 58.01 14.96
C LYS A 31 -36.25 58.73 15.03
N GLN A 32 -36.98 58.46 16.13
CA GLN A 32 -38.33 58.96 16.50
C GLN A 32 -39.48 58.29 15.74
N GLU A 33 -40.61 57.91 16.34
CA GLU A 33 -41.27 58.40 17.56
C GLU A 33 -42.30 57.33 18.00
N GLY A 34 -42.54 57.15 19.30
CA GLY A 34 -43.84 57.57 19.81
C GLY A 34 -44.07 57.00 21.20
N GLY A 35 -44.35 57.88 22.16
CA GLY A 35 -44.70 57.54 23.52
C GLY A 35 -46.19 57.66 23.82
N ALA A 36 -46.52 57.06 24.96
CA ALA A 36 -47.60 57.42 25.89
C ALA A 36 -49.01 56.80 25.63
N PRO A 37 -49.91 56.83 26.64
CA PRO A 37 -50.13 55.70 27.56
C PRO A 37 -51.63 55.36 27.70
N ARG A 38 -51.99 54.23 28.35
CA ARG A 38 -53.16 54.16 29.28
C ARG A 38 -53.46 52.73 29.79
N LYS A 39 -53.65 52.71 31.12
CA LYS A 39 -54.64 51.94 31.90
C LYS A 39 -54.53 50.41 31.97
N GLY A 40 -54.27 49.97 33.21
CA GLY A 40 -55.26 49.17 33.94
C GLY A 40 -54.84 47.73 34.24
N THR A 41 -54.19 47.54 35.39
CA THR A 41 -54.52 46.50 36.38
C THR A 41 -53.61 46.70 37.59
N GLU A 42 -54.12 47.47 38.57
CA GLU A 42 -53.90 47.17 39.97
C GLU A 42 -54.38 45.74 40.22
N GLU A 43 -53.56 44.90 40.85
CA GLU A 43 -53.90 44.20 42.09
C GLU A 43 -52.70 43.36 42.56
N ALA A 44 -52.57 43.24 43.89
CA ALA A 44 -51.54 42.52 44.65
C ALA A 44 -50.19 43.21 44.88
N ALA A 45 -50.21 44.48 45.32
CA ALA A 45 -49.14 45.06 46.15
C ALA A 45 -49.54 45.01 47.64
N THR A 46 -49.59 43.82 48.23
CA THR A 46 -49.61 43.63 49.69
C THR A 46 -48.60 42.57 50.10
N GLY A 47 -47.35 43.00 50.17
CA GLY A 47 -46.23 42.28 50.76
C GLY A 47 -45.26 43.27 51.39
N LYS A 48 -45.71 44.01 52.41
CA LYS A 48 -44.86 44.88 53.23
C LYS A 48 -43.92 44.04 54.10
N GLY A 49 -42.84 43.53 53.52
CA GLY A 49 -41.60 43.28 54.25
C GLY A 49 -40.83 44.60 54.32
N ARG A 50 -40.87 45.32 55.45
CA ARG A 50 -39.95 46.46 55.65
C ARG A 50 -38.54 45.88 55.77
N MET A 51 -37.73 45.98 54.71
CA MET A 51 -36.28 45.89 54.90
C MET A 51 -35.86 47.07 55.78
N THR A 52 -35.06 46.80 56.80
CA THR A 52 -34.52 47.83 57.66
C THR A 52 -33.46 48.62 56.87
N GLU A 53 -33.36 49.94 57.07
CA GLU A 53 -32.37 50.83 56.45
C GLU A 53 -30.93 50.24 56.40
N PRO A 54 -30.43 49.57 57.47
CA PRO A 54 -29.14 48.87 57.40
C PRO A 54 -29.08 47.74 56.37
N GLU A 55 -30.13 46.95 56.19
CA GLU A 55 -30.14 45.86 55.19
C GLU A 55 -30.17 46.43 53.76
N ARG A 56 -30.86 47.55 53.54
CA ARG A 56 -30.86 48.27 52.26
C ARG A 56 -29.47 48.83 51.94
N SER A 57 -28.78 49.42 52.92
CA SER A 57 -27.39 49.86 52.75
C SER A 57 -26.43 48.70 52.49
N GLY A 58 -26.65 47.53 53.12
CA GLY A 58 -25.85 46.32 52.89
C GLY A 58 -25.99 45.77 51.47
N LEU A 59 -27.21 45.76 50.93
CA LEU A 59 -27.44 45.38 49.53
C LEU A 59 -26.82 46.37 48.55
N LEU A 60 -26.94 47.68 48.79
CA LEU A 60 -26.29 48.70 47.94
C LEU A 60 -24.78 48.56 47.94
N GLN A 61 -24.16 48.32 49.10
CA GLN A 61 -22.71 48.09 49.18
C GLN A 61 -22.29 46.80 48.45
N LYS A 62 -23.12 45.75 48.50
CA LYS A 62 -22.90 44.52 47.74
C LYS A 62 -23.03 44.73 46.23
N ILE A 63 -24.01 45.51 45.79
CA ILE A 63 -24.18 45.90 44.38
C ILE A 63 -22.95 46.68 43.89
N LEU A 64 -22.51 47.69 44.64
CA LEU A 64 -21.30 48.46 44.30
C LEU A 64 -20.04 47.60 44.22
N SER A 65 -19.92 46.60 45.11
CA SER A 65 -18.79 45.67 45.11
C SER A 65 -18.81 44.76 43.88
N LEU A 66 -19.98 44.25 43.51
CA LEU A 66 -20.19 43.43 42.30
C LEU A 66 -20.01 44.25 41.02
N GLU A 67 -20.45 45.51 41.00
CA GLU A 67 -20.21 46.42 39.87
C GLU A 67 -18.72 46.68 39.67
N LYS A 68 -17.97 46.92 40.74
CA LYS A 68 -16.51 47.08 40.68
C LYS A 68 -15.81 45.80 40.19
N GLU A 69 -16.31 44.63 40.57
CA GLU A 69 -15.76 43.35 40.12
C GLU A 69 -16.10 43.08 38.64
N LYS A 70 -17.34 43.38 38.22
CA LYS A 70 -17.77 43.33 36.82
C LYS A 70 -16.92 44.23 35.94
N GLU A 71 -16.62 45.46 36.38
CA GLU A 71 -15.76 46.40 35.65
C GLU A 71 -14.35 45.82 35.44
N LYS A 72 -13.78 45.15 36.46
CA LYS A 72 -12.48 44.48 36.36
C LYS A 72 -12.50 43.32 35.36
N TYR A 73 -13.54 42.48 35.40
CA TYR A 73 -13.67 41.37 34.44
C TYR A 73 -13.87 41.88 33.01
N ASN A 74 -14.62 42.96 32.81
CA ASN A 74 -14.77 43.59 31.51
C ASN A 74 -13.44 44.12 30.97
N HIS A 75 -12.62 44.76 31.81
CA HIS A 75 -11.29 45.22 31.41
C HIS A 75 -10.38 44.04 31.02
N LEU A 76 -10.35 42.97 31.82
CA LEU A 76 -9.56 41.77 31.54
C LEU A 76 -10.02 41.09 30.25
N LEU A 77 -11.33 41.00 30.02
CA LEU A 77 -11.89 40.46 28.79
C LEU A 77 -11.45 41.29 27.57
N GLY A 78 -11.50 42.62 27.67
CA GLY A 78 -11.01 43.52 26.62
C GLY A 78 -9.50 43.42 26.35
N GLU A 79 -8.69 43.09 27.35
CA GLU A 79 -7.27 42.76 27.15
C GLU A 79 -7.08 41.43 26.42
N LYS A 80 -7.84 40.41 26.81
CA LYS A 80 -7.81 39.09 26.15
C LYS A 80 -8.30 39.15 24.72
N ASP A 81 -9.33 39.95 24.43
CA ASP A 81 -9.80 40.17 23.06
C ASP A 81 -8.75 40.86 22.19
N ARG A 82 -8.01 41.84 22.75
CA ARG A 82 -6.87 42.48 22.06
C ARG A 82 -5.74 41.49 21.79
N GLU A 83 -5.42 40.62 22.75
CA GLU A 83 -4.42 39.56 22.60
C GLU A 83 -4.81 38.56 21.49
N ILE A 84 -6.06 38.10 21.49
CA ILE A 84 -6.63 37.22 20.46
C ILE A 84 -6.53 37.89 19.08
N GLN A 85 -6.87 39.18 18.99
CA GLN A 85 -6.83 39.90 17.73
C GLN A 85 -5.39 40.00 17.18
N ASN A 86 -4.41 40.29 18.04
CA ASN A 86 -3.00 40.35 17.64
C ASN A 86 -2.47 38.98 17.15
N LEU A 87 -2.85 37.88 17.83
CA LEU A 87 -2.49 36.53 17.38
C LEU A 87 -3.13 36.18 16.03
N LYS A 88 -4.39 36.56 15.81
CA LYS A 88 -5.07 36.40 14.51
C LYS A 88 -4.35 37.17 13.40
N ASP A 89 -3.91 38.39 13.67
CA ASP A 89 -3.22 39.21 12.67
C ASP A 89 -1.81 38.68 12.36
N LYS A 90 -1.09 38.16 13.37
CA LYS A 90 0.18 37.44 13.16
C LYS A 90 0.02 36.16 12.35
N LEU A 91 -1.03 35.38 12.57
CA LEU A 91 -1.33 34.20 11.75
C LEU A 91 -1.68 34.58 10.31
N ARG A 92 -2.46 35.65 10.15
CA ARG A 92 -2.84 36.16 8.83
C ARG A 92 -1.63 36.72 8.07
N SER A 93 -0.69 37.41 8.73
CA SER A 93 0.54 37.86 8.08
C SER A 93 1.48 36.69 7.74
N LYS A 94 1.62 35.70 8.63
CA LYS A 94 2.42 34.49 8.35
C LYS A 94 1.85 33.63 7.22
N THR A 95 0.52 33.60 7.07
CA THR A 95 -0.16 32.93 5.94
C THR A 95 -0.02 33.71 4.63
N LYS A 96 0.14 35.03 4.71
CA LYS A 96 0.41 35.92 3.57
C LYS A 96 1.90 36.00 3.20
N ASN A 97 2.79 35.45 4.03
CA ASN A 97 4.22 35.41 3.72
C ASN A 97 4.45 34.45 2.53
N SER A 98 5.21 34.95 1.57
CA SER A 98 5.47 34.38 0.23
C SER A 98 5.93 32.92 0.22
N GLU A 99 6.45 32.39 1.32
CA GLU A 99 6.97 31.02 1.42
C GLU A 99 5.89 29.96 1.17
N VAL A 100 4.68 30.12 1.72
CA VAL A 100 3.60 29.14 1.50
C VAL A 100 3.14 29.16 0.04
N SER A 101 3.00 30.34 -0.55
CA SER A 101 2.66 30.51 -1.97
C SER A 101 3.77 30.00 -2.89
N LEU A 102 5.05 30.19 -2.52
CA LEU A 102 6.20 29.68 -3.26
C LEU A 102 6.24 28.15 -3.24
N LEU A 103 6.01 27.53 -2.08
CA LEU A 103 5.94 26.08 -1.95
C LEU A 103 4.74 25.50 -2.72
N GLN A 104 3.60 26.19 -2.72
CA GLN A 104 2.44 25.80 -3.53
C GLN A 104 2.76 25.84 -5.04
N ASN A 105 3.39 26.91 -5.53
CA ASN A 105 3.82 27.01 -6.93
C ASN A 105 4.85 25.94 -7.30
N GLN A 106 5.83 25.68 -6.42
CA GLN A 106 6.81 24.61 -6.63
C GLN A 106 6.14 23.23 -6.67
N LEU A 107 5.16 22.97 -5.81
CA LEU A 107 4.41 21.72 -5.82
C LEU A 107 3.60 21.57 -7.12
N GLU A 108 2.98 22.64 -7.59
CA GLU A 108 2.24 22.65 -8.86
C GLU A 108 3.16 22.38 -10.06
N GLU A 109 4.34 23.01 -10.12
CA GLU A 109 5.33 22.74 -11.15
C GLU A 109 5.85 21.30 -11.11
N LYS A 110 6.14 20.77 -9.91
CA LYS A 110 6.57 19.37 -9.74
C LYS A 110 5.47 18.39 -10.17
N THR A 111 4.21 18.73 -9.95
CA THR A 111 3.07 17.92 -10.36
C THR A 111 2.95 17.90 -11.89
N LYS A 112 3.02 19.07 -12.55
CA LYS A 112 3.01 19.16 -14.03
C LYS A 112 4.18 18.42 -14.66
N GLU A 113 5.35 18.49 -14.05
CA GLU A 113 6.54 17.77 -14.54
C GLU A 113 6.40 16.26 -14.36
N ALA A 114 5.78 15.79 -13.26
CA ALA A 114 5.49 14.37 -13.06
C ALA A 114 4.47 13.86 -14.10
N GLU A 115 3.43 14.63 -14.41
CA GLU A 115 2.44 14.30 -15.44
C GLU A 115 3.09 14.16 -16.83
N LYS A 116 4.02 15.05 -17.19
CA LYS A 116 4.77 14.94 -18.47
C LYS A 116 5.62 13.68 -18.53
N ARG A 117 6.29 13.32 -17.43
CA ARG A 117 7.08 12.08 -17.35
C ARG A 117 6.19 10.85 -17.47
N GLU A 118 5.04 10.85 -16.83
CA GLU A 118 4.08 9.76 -16.93
C GLU A 118 3.57 9.60 -18.37
N GLN A 119 3.23 10.70 -19.05
CA GLN A 119 2.84 10.66 -20.47
C GLN A 119 3.93 10.07 -21.36
N LEU A 120 5.19 10.46 -21.15
CA LEU A 120 6.32 9.89 -21.88
C LEU A 120 6.47 8.39 -21.62
N LEU A 121 6.32 7.95 -20.37
CA LEU A 121 6.36 6.53 -20.01
C LEU A 121 5.23 5.73 -20.66
N CYS A 122 4.02 6.27 -20.73
CA CYS A 122 2.91 5.66 -21.45
C CYS A 122 3.24 5.50 -22.95
N SER A 123 3.73 6.56 -23.60
CA SER A 123 4.11 6.53 -25.02
C SER A 123 5.22 5.50 -25.29
N LEU A 124 6.25 5.44 -24.44
CA LEU A 124 7.33 4.46 -24.57
C LEU A 124 6.84 3.03 -24.35
N SER A 125 5.92 2.82 -23.40
CA SER A 125 5.30 1.51 -23.17
C SER A 125 4.51 1.04 -24.39
N GLU A 126 3.74 1.94 -25.01
CA GLU A 126 3.01 1.67 -26.25
C GLU A 126 3.96 1.29 -27.39
N GLU A 127 5.08 2.01 -27.56
CA GLU A 127 6.09 1.66 -28.56
C GLU A 127 6.76 0.30 -28.30
N ILE A 128 7.11 0.00 -27.05
CA ILE A 128 7.66 -1.30 -26.66
C ILE A 128 6.67 -2.42 -27.00
N ASN A 129 5.40 -2.24 -26.68
CA ASN A 129 4.36 -3.21 -26.99
C ASN A 129 4.20 -3.40 -28.51
N ARG A 130 4.20 -2.31 -29.28
CA ARG A 130 4.16 -2.36 -30.74
C ARG A 130 5.37 -3.12 -31.31
N LEU A 131 6.57 -2.83 -30.84
CA LEU A 131 7.79 -3.52 -31.25
C LEU A 131 7.76 -5.00 -30.89
N LYS A 132 7.25 -5.35 -29.71
CA LYS A 132 7.07 -6.75 -29.27
C LYS A 132 6.10 -7.50 -30.18
N CYS A 133 4.97 -6.89 -30.54
CA CYS A 133 4.03 -7.45 -31.50
C CYS A 133 4.68 -7.65 -32.88
N ASN A 134 5.43 -6.66 -33.37
CA ASN A 134 6.15 -6.76 -34.64
C ASN A 134 7.19 -7.88 -34.61
N LEU A 135 7.97 -7.99 -33.52
CA LEU A 135 8.94 -9.06 -33.35
C LEU A 135 8.26 -10.43 -33.34
N SER A 136 7.14 -10.58 -32.63
CA SER A 136 6.36 -11.82 -32.64
C SER A 136 5.82 -12.17 -34.02
N ALA A 137 5.36 -11.17 -34.80
CA ALA A 137 4.89 -11.37 -36.16
C ALA A 137 6.04 -11.77 -37.11
N VAL A 138 7.22 -11.17 -36.97
CA VAL A 138 8.43 -11.55 -37.72
C VAL A 138 8.88 -12.95 -37.33
N MET A 139 8.89 -13.28 -36.05
CA MET A 139 9.27 -14.59 -35.55
C MET A 139 8.32 -15.67 -36.07
N ALA A 140 7.00 -15.42 -36.06
CA ALA A 140 6.02 -16.32 -36.66
C ALA A 140 6.25 -16.52 -38.16
N LYS A 141 6.55 -15.44 -38.91
CA LYS A 141 6.91 -15.55 -40.33
C LYS A 141 8.19 -16.35 -40.55
N CYS A 142 9.21 -16.17 -39.71
CA CYS A 142 10.45 -16.95 -39.78
C CYS A 142 10.16 -18.44 -39.52
N SER A 143 9.37 -18.76 -38.50
CA SER A 143 8.95 -20.14 -38.22
C SER A 143 8.11 -20.73 -39.35
N ASP A 144 7.22 -19.97 -39.97
CA ASP A 144 6.44 -20.42 -41.13
C ASP A 144 7.33 -20.68 -42.35
N LEU A 145 8.33 -19.84 -42.59
CA LEU A 145 9.31 -20.03 -43.66
C LEU A 145 10.20 -21.25 -43.39
N GLU A 146 10.63 -21.44 -42.14
CA GLU A 146 11.40 -22.60 -41.71
C GLU A 146 10.58 -23.89 -41.88
N ASN A 147 9.33 -23.90 -41.43
CA ASN A 147 8.41 -25.02 -41.61
C ASN A 147 8.13 -25.31 -43.11
N LYS A 148 8.00 -24.28 -43.95
CA LYS A 148 7.87 -24.45 -45.41
C LYS A 148 9.15 -24.99 -46.06
N ALA A 149 10.32 -24.56 -45.58
CA ALA A 149 11.61 -25.11 -46.00
C ALA A 149 11.77 -26.58 -45.57
N SER A 150 11.28 -26.94 -44.39
CA SER A 150 11.26 -28.33 -43.88
C SER A 150 10.21 -29.21 -44.55
N SER A 151 9.09 -28.65 -45.01
CA SER A 151 7.99 -29.37 -45.69
C SER A 151 8.25 -29.55 -47.19
N THR A 152 9.15 -28.76 -47.77
CA THR A 152 9.70 -29.02 -49.10
C THR A 152 10.67 -30.19 -48.95
N SER A 153 10.53 -31.24 -49.75
CA SER A 153 11.34 -32.47 -49.73
C SER A 153 12.82 -32.27 -50.13
N GLN A 154 13.47 -31.24 -49.60
CA GLN A 154 14.89 -30.88 -49.79
C GLN A 154 15.75 -31.15 -48.55
N ALA A 155 15.18 -31.56 -47.41
CA ALA A 155 15.97 -31.93 -46.23
C ALA A 155 16.91 -33.14 -46.50
N SER A 156 16.47 -34.09 -47.33
CA SER A 156 17.31 -35.23 -47.76
C SER A 156 18.37 -34.84 -48.79
N GLN A 157 18.12 -33.79 -49.58
CA GLN A 157 19.07 -33.28 -50.58
C GLN A 157 20.15 -32.43 -49.92
N LEU A 158 19.83 -31.55 -48.97
CA LEU A 158 20.79 -30.68 -48.30
C LEU A 158 21.84 -31.46 -47.49
N ILE A 159 21.45 -32.55 -46.82
CA ILE A 159 22.40 -33.41 -46.09
C ILE A 159 23.36 -34.12 -47.06
N ASN A 160 22.86 -34.55 -48.23
CA ASN A 160 23.70 -35.15 -49.27
C ASN A 160 24.61 -34.11 -49.94
N TYR A 161 24.13 -32.91 -50.23
CA TYR A 161 24.95 -31.82 -50.78
C TYR A 161 26.04 -31.38 -49.80
N GLN A 162 25.75 -31.32 -48.50
CA GLN A 162 26.73 -30.96 -47.49
C GLN A 162 27.80 -32.05 -47.32
N ARG A 163 27.41 -33.33 -47.36
CA ARG A 163 28.35 -34.46 -47.31
C ARG A 163 29.20 -34.54 -48.59
N HIS A 164 28.59 -34.34 -49.76
CA HIS A 164 29.32 -34.26 -51.04
C HIS A 164 30.26 -33.06 -51.06
N PHE A 165 29.85 -31.90 -50.54
CA PHE A 165 30.69 -30.70 -50.49
C PHE A 165 31.93 -30.92 -49.61
N VAL A 166 31.78 -31.57 -48.44
CA VAL A 166 32.92 -31.91 -47.58
C VAL A 166 33.89 -32.87 -48.28
N VAL A 167 33.37 -33.89 -48.98
CA VAL A 167 34.21 -34.82 -49.74
C VAL A 167 34.89 -34.12 -50.93
N LEU A 168 34.17 -33.24 -51.62
CA LEU A 168 34.71 -32.46 -52.74
C LEU A 168 35.81 -31.50 -52.27
N LEU A 169 35.60 -30.84 -51.13
CA LEU A 169 36.57 -29.94 -50.51
C LEU A 169 37.82 -30.70 -50.10
N PHE A 170 37.67 -31.89 -49.50
CA PHE A 170 38.78 -32.76 -49.15
C PHE A 170 39.58 -33.21 -50.38
N LEU A 171 38.90 -33.63 -51.46
CA LEU A 171 39.55 -34.01 -52.72
C LEU A 171 40.26 -32.82 -53.38
N PHE A 172 39.65 -31.64 -53.33
CA PHE A 172 40.24 -30.41 -53.86
C PHE A 172 41.49 -30.00 -53.08
N MET A 173 41.47 -30.07 -51.75
CA MET A 173 42.67 -29.83 -50.92
C MET A 173 43.79 -30.81 -51.26
N LYS A 174 43.48 -32.09 -51.44
CA LYS A 174 44.46 -33.10 -51.85
C LYS A 174 45.02 -32.86 -53.26
N ALA A 175 44.19 -32.38 -54.19
CA ALA A 175 44.62 -32.00 -55.52
C ALA A 175 45.53 -30.76 -55.50
N LEU A 176 45.19 -29.75 -54.68
CA LEU A 176 46.04 -28.57 -54.47
C LEU A 176 47.40 -28.94 -53.89
N GLU A 177 47.42 -29.83 -52.88
CA GLU A 177 48.66 -30.33 -52.30
C GLU A 177 49.52 -31.05 -53.36
N LYS A 178 48.90 -31.89 -54.21
CA LYS A 178 49.60 -32.55 -55.31
C LYS A 178 50.11 -31.57 -56.36
N ASN A 179 49.34 -30.54 -56.69
CA ASN A 179 49.78 -29.49 -57.61
C ASN A 179 50.96 -28.70 -57.04
N GLN A 180 50.96 -28.42 -55.74
CA GLN A 180 52.09 -27.77 -55.07
C GLN A 180 53.35 -28.64 -55.15
N GLN A 181 53.22 -29.96 -54.95
CA GLN A 181 54.33 -30.90 -55.10
C GLN A 181 54.88 -30.92 -56.54
N TRP A 182 54.00 -30.92 -57.54
CA TRP A 182 54.41 -30.85 -58.94
C TRP A 182 55.10 -29.54 -59.29
N LEU A 183 54.61 -28.41 -58.77
CA LEU A 183 55.24 -27.11 -58.98
C LEU A 183 56.67 -27.07 -58.41
N LEU A 184 56.86 -27.60 -57.20
CA LEU A 184 58.20 -27.69 -56.59
C LEU A 184 59.13 -28.59 -57.41
N TYR A 185 58.62 -29.73 -57.88
CA TYR A 185 59.38 -30.62 -58.78
C TYR A 185 59.75 -29.93 -60.09
N ASP A 186 58.82 -29.19 -60.68
CA ASP A 186 59.01 -28.45 -61.92
C ASP A 186 60.07 -27.35 -61.74
N GLN A 187 59.98 -26.56 -60.67
CA GLN A 187 60.99 -25.55 -60.31
C GLN A 187 62.37 -26.17 -60.09
N GLN A 188 62.45 -27.32 -59.41
CA GLN A 188 63.72 -28.02 -59.22
C GLN A 188 64.29 -28.52 -60.55
N ARG A 189 63.44 -29.07 -61.43
CA ARG A 189 63.83 -29.50 -62.78
C ARG A 189 64.32 -28.31 -63.61
N GLU A 190 63.61 -27.19 -63.59
CA GLU A 190 64.02 -25.97 -64.28
C GLU A 190 65.35 -25.43 -63.75
N ALA A 191 65.54 -25.38 -62.43
CA ALA A 191 66.80 -24.97 -61.83
C ALA A 191 67.97 -25.88 -62.26
N TYR A 192 67.74 -27.19 -62.30
CA TYR A 192 68.73 -28.15 -62.78
C TYR A 192 69.08 -27.94 -64.26
N VAL A 193 68.07 -27.78 -65.12
CA VAL A 193 68.28 -27.51 -66.56
C VAL A 193 68.99 -26.17 -66.78
N ARG A 194 68.61 -25.11 -66.06
CA ARG A 194 69.31 -23.82 -66.10
C ARG A 194 70.77 -23.96 -65.68
N GLY A 195 71.03 -24.76 -64.64
CA GLY A 195 72.40 -25.09 -64.21
C GLY A 195 73.20 -25.83 -65.28
N LEU A 196 72.60 -26.82 -65.95
CA LEU A 196 73.23 -27.52 -67.08
C LEU A 196 73.52 -26.59 -68.25
N LEU A 197 72.57 -25.73 -68.63
CA LEU A 197 72.76 -24.74 -69.70
C LEU A 197 73.88 -23.75 -69.35
N GLY A 198 73.93 -23.27 -68.11
CA GLY A 198 75.04 -22.43 -67.64
C GLY A 198 76.38 -23.14 -67.76
N ARG A 199 76.43 -24.43 -67.41
CA ARG A 199 77.66 -25.22 -67.54
C ARG A 199 78.07 -25.48 -68.99
N ILE A 200 77.11 -25.74 -69.87
CA ILE A 200 77.35 -25.88 -71.32
C ILE A 200 77.93 -24.57 -71.84
N PHE A 201 77.32 -23.43 -71.52
CA PHE A 201 77.80 -22.11 -71.92
C PHE A 201 79.23 -21.82 -71.43
N GLU A 202 79.56 -22.14 -70.17
CA GLU A 202 80.93 -22.01 -69.66
C GLU A 202 81.94 -22.86 -70.43
N LEU A 203 81.54 -24.07 -70.85
CA LEU A 203 82.40 -24.98 -71.61
C LEU A 203 82.56 -24.51 -73.06
N GLU A 204 81.47 -24.02 -73.68
CA GLU A 204 81.49 -23.40 -75.01
C GLU A 204 82.39 -22.16 -75.02
N GLN A 205 82.27 -21.27 -74.03
CA GLN A 205 83.14 -20.09 -73.92
C GLN A 205 84.62 -20.49 -73.77
N LYS A 206 84.94 -21.54 -73.00
CA LYS A 206 86.31 -22.06 -72.90
C LYS A 206 86.81 -22.66 -74.22
N ALA A 207 85.94 -23.33 -74.98
CA ALA A 207 86.27 -23.85 -76.30
C ALA A 207 86.47 -22.72 -77.34
N GLU A 208 85.65 -21.67 -77.27
CA GLU A 208 85.75 -20.46 -78.09
C GLU A 208 87.04 -19.68 -77.80
N ILE A 209 87.43 -19.54 -76.53
CA ILE A 209 88.71 -18.92 -76.13
C ILE A 209 89.91 -19.73 -76.64
N LEU A 210 89.83 -21.08 -76.57
CA LEU A 210 90.86 -21.96 -77.12
C LEU A 210 90.92 -21.89 -78.66
N SER A 211 89.78 -21.69 -79.34
CA SER A 211 89.70 -21.51 -80.79
C SER A 211 90.17 -20.12 -81.25
N GLN A 212 89.89 -19.06 -80.49
CA GLN A 212 90.38 -17.71 -80.76
C GLN A 212 91.89 -17.56 -80.51
N GLN A 213 92.50 -18.45 -79.73
CA GLN A 213 93.95 -18.51 -79.56
C GLN A 213 94.68 -19.03 -80.83
N GLU A 214 93.99 -19.69 -81.76
CA GLU A 214 94.52 -20.15 -83.06
C GLU A 214 94.20 -19.21 -84.24
N SER A 215 93.32 -18.22 -84.05
CA SER A 215 92.95 -17.30 -85.13
C SER A 215 92.79 -15.88 -84.64
N LYS A 216 93.87 -15.09 -84.73
CA LYS A 216 93.83 -13.65 -85.07
C LYS A 216 95.24 -13.09 -85.26
N SER A 217 95.70 -13.12 -86.51
CA SER A 217 96.64 -12.15 -87.07
C SER A 217 95.86 -11.06 -87.81
N ASN A 218 96.26 -9.81 -87.54
CA ASN A 218 96.15 -8.61 -88.37
C ASN A 218 94.75 -8.01 -88.65
N SER A 219 94.55 -6.76 -88.21
CA SER A 219 94.37 -5.61 -89.12
C SER A 219 94.03 -4.35 -88.30
N GLU A 220 95.06 -3.54 -88.04
CA GLU A 220 94.96 -2.17 -87.51
C GLU A 220 94.75 -1.21 -88.70
N GLY A 221 93.72 -0.36 -88.64
CA GLY A 221 93.61 0.73 -89.63
C GLY A 221 92.28 1.48 -89.63
N HIS A 222 91.14 0.78 -89.50
CA HIS A 222 89.81 1.41 -89.45
C HIS A 222 89.23 1.54 -88.03
N LEU A 223 90.01 1.09 -87.03
CA LEU A 223 89.58 0.95 -85.64
C LEU A 223 89.63 2.24 -84.83
N GLN A 224 90.22 3.34 -85.33
CA GLN A 224 90.50 4.50 -84.46
C GLN A 224 89.25 5.34 -84.16
N GLU A 225 88.42 5.64 -85.18
CA GLU A 225 87.17 6.40 -85.01
C GLU A 225 86.05 5.56 -84.37
N GLU A 226 85.91 4.29 -84.75
CA GLU A 226 84.98 3.36 -84.09
C GLU A 226 85.39 3.06 -82.64
N LYS A 227 86.70 2.93 -82.34
CA LYS A 227 87.17 2.85 -80.94
C LYS A 227 86.85 4.12 -80.19
N GLN A 228 87.03 5.29 -80.82
CA GLN A 228 86.76 6.56 -80.16
C GLN A 228 85.28 6.73 -79.83
N VAL A 229 84.38 6.41 -80.77
CA VAL A 229 82.92 6.37 -80.53
C VAL A 229 82.55 5.31 -79.50
N TYR A 230 83.18 4.13 -79.52
CA TYR A 230 82.96 3.09 -78.52
C TYR A 230 83.43 3.50 -77.12
N TYR A 231 84.59 4.14 -77.00
CA TYR A 231 85.10 4.66 -75.73
C TYR A 231 84.26 5.82 -75.21
N ASP A 232 83.80 6.71 -76.08
CA ASP A 232 82.89 7.81 -75.71
C ASP A 232 81.52 7.27 -75.27
N GLN A 233 80.97 6.28 -75.97
CA GLN A 233 79.74 5.58 -75.58
C GLN A 233 79.92 4.84 -74.26
N LEU A 234 81.05 4.18 -74.03
CA LEU A 234 81.37 3.48 -72.79
C LEU A 234 81.52 4.45 -71.61
N LEU A 235 82.15 5.61 -71.82
CA LEU A 235 82.27 6.67 -70.82
C LEU A 235 80.93 7.32 -70.50
N LEU A 236 80.07 7.52 -71.50
CA LEU A 236 78.69 7.98 -71.32
C LEU A 236 77.88 6.98 -70.50
N THR A 237 77.95 5.70 -70.84
CA THR A 237 77.23 4.62 -70.13
C THR A 237 77.75 4.47 -68.70
N ALA A 238 79.07 4.48 -68.51
CA ALA A 238 79.72 4.45 -67.20
C ALA A 238 79.40 5.70 -66.33
N ARG A 239 78.95 6.81 -66.93
CA ARG A 239 78.40 7.96 -66.20
C ARG A 239 76.90 7.86 -65.96
N SER A 240 76.11 7.43 -66.95
CA SER A 240 74.65 7.37 -66.84
C SER A 240 74.20 6.29 -65.86
N ASP A 241 74.84 5.12 -65.86
CA ASP A 241 74.45 3.99 -65.03
C ASP A 241 74.52 4.32 -63.53
N PRO A 242 75.66 4.81 -62.98
CA PRO A 242 75.72 5.19 -61.56
C PRO A 242 74.85 6.41 -61.23
N GLU A 243 74.48 7.25 -62.20
CA GLU A 243 73.50 8.32 -61.98
C GLU A 243 72.07 7.77 -61.87
N THR A 244 71.70 6.79 -62.70
CA THR A 244 70.38 6.12 -62.62
C THR A 244 70.26 5.27 -61.36
N GLU A 245 71.33 4.58 -60.95
CA GLU A 245 71.38 3.87 -59.67
C GLU A 245 71.25 4.83 -58.50
N ARG A 246 71.95 5.99 -58.52
CA ARG A 246 71.79 7.02 -57.48
C ARG A 246 70.35 7.50 -57.37
N ARG A 247 69.68 7.80 -58.49
CA ARG A 247 68.27 8.21 -58.49
C ARG A 247 67.38 7.11 -57.92
N SER A 248 67.61 5.85 -58.31
CA SER A 248 66.86 4.69 -57.80
C SER A 248 67.07 4.48 -56.30
N ILE A 249 68.30 4.62 -55.81
CA ILE A 249 68.62 4.54 -54.38
C ILE A 249 67.95 5.67 -53.61
N THR A 250 67.96 6.90 -54.13
CA THR A 250 67.27 8.02 -53.48
C THR A 250 65.76 7.78 -53.39
N GLN A 251 65.14 7.25 -54.45
CA GLN A 251 63.72 6.91 -54.46
C GLN A 251 63.39 5.79 -53.46
N LEU A 252 64.16 4.69 -53.45
CA LEU A 252 63.95 3.60 -52.50
C LEU A 252 64.16 4.04 -51.05
N ARG A 253 65.07 5.00 -50.80
CA ARG A 253 65.25 5.60 -49.47
C ARG A 253 64.03 6.40 -49.05
N SER A 254 63.46 7.23 -49.92
CA SER A 254 62.22 7.94 -49.59
C SER A 254 61.05 6.99 -49.35
N GLU A 255 60.92 5.93 -50.15
CA GLU A 255 59.88 4.91 -49.96
C GLU A 255 60.05 4.16 -48.63
N LEU A 256 61.30 3.84 -48.25
CA LEU A 256 61.60 3.20 -46.97
C LEU A 256 61.30 4.11 -45.77
N ASP A 257 61.63 5.40 -45.87
CA ASP A 257 61.35 6.39 -44.83
C ASP A 257 59.83 6.61 -44.66
N GLU A 258 59.08 6.67 -45.76
CA GLU A 258 57.62 6.73 -45.73
C GLU A 258 57.01 5.48 -45.09
N LEU A 259 57.46 4.29 -45.50
CA LEU A 259 56.98 3.03 -44.92
C LEU A 259 57.27 2.96 -43.41
N LYS A 260 58.48 3.37 -42.98
CA LYS A 260 58.84 3.41 -41.58
C LYS A 260 57.94 4.36 -40.78
N LYS A 261 57.67 5.56 -41.32
CA LYS A 261 56.77 6.52 -40.70
C LYS A 261 55.36 5.95 -40.55
N THR A 262 54.80 5.34 -41.60
CA THR A 262 53.47 4.72 -41.53
C THR A 262 53.43 3.58 -40.51
N TYR A 263 54.50 2.77 -40.41
CA TYR A 263 54.59 1.72 -39.41
C TYR A 263 54.58 2.28 -37.99
N GLU A 264 55.37 3.32 -37.72
CA GLU A 264 55.41 3.99 -36.41
C GLU A 264 54.03 4.57 -36.04
N GLU A 265 53.35 5.24 -36.98
CA GLU A 265 51.99 5.75 -36.79
C GLU A 265 50.99 4.63 -36.46
N THR A 266 50.99 3.53 -37.24
CA THR A 266 50.11 2.38 -36.95
C THR A 266 50.41 1.71 -35.60
N GLN A 267 51.68 1.68 -35.19
CA GLN A 267 52.08 1.15 -33.89
C GLN A 267 51.54 2.02 -32.74
N GLU A 268 51.63 3.35 -32.87
CA GLU A 268 51.07 4.29 -31.91
C GLU A 268 49.54 4.18 -31.81
N GLU A 269 48.86 4.08 -32.95
CA GLU A 269 47.41 3.86 -33.01
C GLU A 269 47.01 2.55 -32.33
N MET A 270 47.75 1.45 -32.57
CA MET A 270 47.51 0.17 -31.91
C MET A 270 47.67 0.28 -30.39
N MET A 271 48.69 0.98 -29.90
CA MET A 271 48.89 1.21 -28.46
C MET A 271 47.75 2.04 -27.86
N SER A 272 47.31 3.09 -28.54
CA SER A 272 46.19 3.94 -28.14
C SER A 272 44.88 3.16 -28.05
N LEU A 273 44.57 2.37 -29.09
CA LEU A 273 43.38 1.51 -29.13
C LEU A 273 43.42 0.45 -28.03
N ASN A 274 44.58 -0.15 -27.77
CA ASN A 274 44.73 -1.11 -26.69
C ASN A 274 44.53 -0.46 -25.31
N ALA A 275 45.05 0.75 -25.08
CA ALA A 275 44.81 1.50 -23.85
C ALA A 275 43.32 1.83 -23.66
N LEU A 276 42.63 2.23 -24.73
CA LEU A 276 41.20 2.48 -24.72
C LEU A 276 40.40 1.20 -24.39
N LEU A 277 40.76 0.07 -25.01
CA LEU A 277 40.11 -1.21 -24.74
C LEU A 277 40.28 -1.66 -23.29
N GLN A 278 41.47 -1.46 -22.70
CA GLN A 278 41.70 -1.76 -21.28
C GLN A 278 40.87 -0.84 -20.37
N SER A 279 40.82 0.46 -20.69
CA SER A 279 39.98 1.42 -19.96
C SER A 279 38.50 1.02 -20.01
N GLN A 280 38.01 0.63 -21.18
CA GLN A 280 36.64 0.16 -21.37
C GLN A 280 36.35 -1.09 -20.54
N ARG A 281 37.23 -2.10 -20.57
CA ARG A 281 37.08 -3.33 -19.77
C ARG A 281 36.98 -3.03 -18.27
N VAL A 282 37.82 -2.12 -17.76
CA VAL A 282 37.78 -1.70 -16.35
C VAL A 282 36.47 -0.98 -16.02
N ALA A 283 36.00 -0.10 -16.92
CA ALA A 283 34.72 0.58 -16.75
C ALA A 283 33.54 -0.41 -16.73
N GLU A 284 33.52 -1.37 -17.65
CA GLU A 284 32.51 -2.43 -17.72
C GLU A 284 32.50 -3.28 -16.44
N MET A 285 33.67 -3.73 -15.96
CA MET A 285 33.76 -4.47 -14.70
C MET A 285 33.21 -3.66 -13.52
N LYS A 286 33.52 -2.36 -13.45
CA LYS A 286 33.03 -1.48 -12.38
C LYS A 286 31.51 -1.29 -12.46
N THR A 287 30.95 -1.17 -13.68
CA THR A 287 29.49 -1.10 -13.86
C THR A 287 28.82 -2.39 -13.42
N GLN A 288 29.37 -3.55 -13.78
CA GLN A 288 28.85 -4.85 -13.40
C GLN A 288 28.92 -5.08 -11.88
N GLU A 289 30.01 -4.67 -11.22
CA GLU A 289 30.13 -4.73 -9.76
C GLU A 289 29.06 -3.86 -9.08
N ASN A 290 28.82 -2.65 -9.60
CA ASN A 290 27.77 -1.76 -9.08
C ASN A 290 26.38 -2.35 -9.29
N GLU A 291 26.09 -2.95 -10.44
CA GLU A 291 24.83 -3.65 -10.70
C GLU A 291 24.63 -4.81 -9.72
N ASN A 292 25.68 -5.59 -9.43
CA ASN A 292 25.60 -6.68 -8.47
C ASN A 292 25.32 -6.17 -7.06
N LYS A 293 26.00 -5.10 -6.61
CA LYS A 293 25.70 -4.44 -5.31
C LYS A 293 24.27 -3.93 -5.24
N MET A 294 23.74 -3.38 -6.33
CA MET A 294 22.35 -2.92 -6.40
C MET A 294 21.36 -4.08 -6.35
N LYS A 295 21.64 -5.21 -7.02
CA LYS A 295 20.84 -6.45 -6.94
C LYS A 295 20.80 -7.00 -5.51
N GLU A 296 21.94 -7.06 -4.83
CA GLU A 296 22.00 -7.50 -3.42
C GLU A 296 21.20 -6.57 -2.50
N LYS A 297 21.34 -5.26 -2.67
CA LYS A 297 20.57 -4.28 -1.88
C LYS A 297 19.07 -4.42 -2.13
N ALA A 298 18.65 -4.62 -3.39
CA ALA A 298 17.26 -4.87 -3.73
C ALA A 298 16.73 -6.17 -3.10
N GLN A 299 17.54 -7.23 -3.07
CA GLN A 299 17.16 -8.49 -2.42
C GLN A 299 17.02 -8.35 -0.90
N ARG A 300 17.93 -7.62 -0.23
CA ARG A 300 17.81 -7.31 1.20
C ARG A 300 16.54 -6.54 1.51
N LEU A 301 16.28 -5.46 0.76
CA LEU A 301 15.05 -4.67 0.91
C LEU A 301 13.79 -5.51 0.64
N LYS A 302 13.85 -6.46 -0.30
CA LYS A 302 12.74 -7.38 -0.55
C LYS A 302 12.47 -8.27 0.66
N GLN A 303 13.51 -8.84 1.27
CA GLN A 303 13.38 -9.65 2.48
C GLN A 303 12.84 -8.83 3.66
N GLU A 304 13.35 -7.62 3.88
CA GLU A 304 12.85 -6.71 4.91
C GLU A 304 11.37 -6.37 4.70
N ASN A 305 10.95 -6.10 3.46
CA ASN A 305 9.54 -5.86 3.14
C ASN A 305 8.65 -7.06 3.44
N GLU A 306 9.09 -8.29 3.14
CA GLU A 306 8.31 -9.49 3.48
C GLU A 306 8.20 -9.68 4.99
N THR A 307 9.28 -9.45 5.74
CA THR A 307 9.25 -9.48 7.21
C THR A 307 8.27 -8.45 7.79
N ILE A 308 8.29 -7.20 7.29
CA ILE A 308 7.37 -6.14 7.74
C ILE A 308 5.92 -6.49 7.39
N LYS A 309 5.67 -7.09 6.22
CA LYS A 309 4.32 -7.55 5.85
C LYS A 309 3.81 -8.64 6.79
N GLU A 310 4.66 -9.57 7.22
CA GLU A 310 4.29 -10.58 8.21
C GLU A 310 3.91 -9.93 9.54
N GLN A 311 4.76 -9.06 10.08
CA GLN A 311 4.50 -8.34 11.32
C GLN A 311 3.20 -7.54 11.25
N LEU A 312 2.93 -6.90 10.11
CA LEU A 312 1.68 -6.17 9.90
C LEU A 312 0.45 -7.11 9.93
N ARG A 313 0.55 -8.32 9.39
CA ARG A 313 -0.54 -9.31 9.45
C ARG A 313 -0.76 -9.80 10.87
N GLU A 314 0.31 -10.05 11.62
CA GLU A 314 0.22 -10.45 13.02
C GLU A 314 -0.43 -9.35 13.88
N GLU A 315 0.00 -8.09 13.71
CA GLU A 315 -0.59 -6.97 14.44
C GLU A 315 -2.05 -6.72 14.07
N LYS A 316 -2.42 -6.91 12.80
CA LYS A 316 -3.83 -6.86 12.38
C LYS A 316 -4.65 -7.95 13.07
N LYS A 317 -4.15 -9.18 13.13
CA LYS A 317 -4.82 -10.28 13.83
C LYS A 317 -4.97 -9.98 15.33
N LYS A 318 -3.90 -9.51 15.99
CA LYS A 318 -3.97 -9.09 17.41
C LYS A 318 -4.98 -7.98 17.62
N SER A 319 -5.07 -7.01 16.70
CA SER A 319 -6.04 -5.92 16.76
C SER A 319 -7.48 -6.42 16.61
N GLU A 320 -7.73 -7.36 15.69
CA GLU A 320 -9.02 -8.02 15.52
C GLU A 320 -9.43 -8.83 16.76
N ASP A 321 -8.49 -9.55 17.37
CA ASP A 321 -8.73 -10.31 18.60
C ASP A 321 -9.08 -9.38 19.78
N LEU A 322 -8.34 -8.26 19.93
CA LEU A 322 -8.65 -7.24 20.93
C LEU A 322 -10.02 -6.59 20.69
N LEU A 323 -10.37 -6.32 19.43
CA LEU A 323 -11.68 -5.79 19.08
C LEU A 323 -12.80 -6.77 19.48
N CYS A 324 -12.61 -8.07 19.24
CA CYS A 324 -13.55 -9.10 19.68
C CYS A 324 -13.73 -9.10 21.21
N GLN A 325 -12.63 -8.98 21.96
CA GLN A 325 -12.68 -8.89 23.43
C GLN A 325 -13.43 -7.64 23.91
N VAL A 326 -13.16 -6.47 23.33
CA VAL A 326 -13.86 -5.23 23.67
C VAL A 326 -15.36 -5.35 23.39
N GLN A 327 -15.74 -5.96 22.26
CA GLN A 327 -17.15 -6.17 21.95
C GLN A 327 -17.85 -7.10 22.96
N LEU A 328 -17.18 -8.17 23.41
CA LEU A 328 -17.70 -9.06 24.44
C LEU A 328 -17.88 -8.32 25.78
N LEU A 329 -16.89 -7.53 26.19
CA LEU A 329 -16.97 -6.72 27.41
C LEU A 329 -18.12 -5.72 27.34
N ARG A 330 -18.30 -5.03 26.20
CA ARG A 330 -19.42 -4.11 26.00
C ARG A 330 -20.78 -4.81 26.11
N LYS A 331 -20.92 -6.01 25.55
CA LYS A 331 -22.15 -6.82 25.69
C LYS A 331 -22.38 -7.26 27.14
N SER A 332 -21.32 -7.57 27.88
CA SER A 332 -21.42 -7.91 29.30
C SER A 332 -21.86 -6.71 30.13
N LEU A 333 -21.30 -5.52 29.87
CA LEU A 333 -21.66 -4.29 30.55
C LEU A 333 -23.14 -3.94 30.34
N LEU A 334 -23.64 -4.03 29.11
CA LEU A 334 -25.06 -3.80 28.81
C LEU A 334 -25.98 -4.78 29.56
N ARG A 335 -25.58 -6.05 29.69
CA ARG A 335 -26.33 -7.03 30.49
C ARG A 335 -26.32 -6.66 31.98
N GLN A 336 -25.19 -6.21 32.50
CA GLN A 336 -25.07 -5.77 33.88
C GLN A 336 -25.94 -4.54 34.17
N GLU A 337 -25.99 -3.56 33.26
CA GLU A 337 -26.87 -2.39 33.36
C GLU A 337 -28.36 -2.79 33.38
N ALA A 338 -28.76 -3.76 32.56
CA ALA A 338 -30.12 -4.28 32.55
C ALA A 338 -30.48 -4.99 33.88
N GLU A 339 -29.56 -5.79 34.43
CA GLU A 339 -29.76 -6.44 35.74
C GLU A 339 -29.81 -5.40 36.88
N HIS A 340 -28.96 -4.39 36.88
CA HIS A 340 -29.02 -3.29 37.86
C HIS A 340 -30.36 -2.55 37.81
N THR A 341 -30.89 -2.30 36.61
CA THR A 341 -32.20 -1.67 36.44
C THR A 341 -33.31 -2.57 37.00
N ARG A 342 -33.23 -3.88 36.78
CA ARG A 342 -34.18 -4.86 37.33
C ARG A 342 -34.13 -4.91 38.86
N ILE A 343 -32.93 -4.91 39.44
CA ILE A 343 -32.74 -4.90 40.89
C ILE A 343 -33.36 -3.63 41.49
N ALA A 344 -33.09 -2.45 40.92
CA ALA A 344 -33.65 -1.18 41.40
C ALA A 344 -35.19 -1.18 41.39
N LEU A 345 -35.82 -1.76 40.36
CA LEU A 345 -37.28 -1.91 40.30
C LEU A 345 -37.82 -2.83 41.40
N LEU A 346 -37.14 -3.96 41.66
CA LEU A 346 -37.52 -4.88 42.73
C LEU A 346 -37.35 -4.24 44.11
N GLU A 347 -36.27 -3.48 44.32
CA GLU A 347 -36.05 -2.72 45.56
C GLU A 347 -37.17 -1.70 45.78
N GLN A 348 -37.58 -0.96 44.74
CA GLN A 348 -38.72 -0.05 44.81
C GLN A 348 -40.01 -0.80 45.17
N GLN A 349 -40.25 -1.96 44.57
CA GLN A 349 -41.43 -2.78 44.88
C GLN A 349 -41.43 -3.27 46.33
N ILE A 350 -40.29 -3.75 46.83
CA ILE A 350 -40.14 -4.16 48.23
C ILE A 350 -40.42 -2.98 49.17
N GLN A 351 -39.91 -1.78 48.85
CA GLN A 351 -40.13 -0.58 49.65
C GLN A 351 -41.62 -0.22 49.70
N MET A 352 -42.33 -0.22 48.56
CA MET A 352 -43.78 0.05 48.51
C MET A 352 -44.57 -0.97 49.34
N CYS A 353 -44.31 -2.26 49.15
CA CYS A 353 -44.97 -3.32 49.93
C CYS A 353 -44.71 -3.18 51.45
N THR A 354 -43.50 -2.74 51.83
CA THR A 354 -43.13 -2.51 53.23
C THR A 354 -43.94 -1.34 53.80
N THR A 355 -44.05 -0.23 53.07
CA THR A 355 -44.86 0.92 53.47
C THR A 355 -46.35 0.57 53.56
N ASP A 356 -46.90 -0.18 52.60
CA ASP A 356 -48.30 -0.63 52.65
C ASP A 356 -48.57 -1.54 53.85
N LEU A 357 -47.62 -2.42 54.18
CA LEU A 357 -47.71 -3.27 55.38
C LEU A 357 -47.68 -2.45 56.67
N GLU A 358 -46.83 -1.43 56.76
CA GLU A 358 -46.77 -0.50 57.90
C GLU A 358 -48.06 0.30 58.05
N ASN A 359 -48.61 0.82 56.94
CA ASN A 359 -49.90 1.51 56.92
C ASN A 359 -51.02 0.57 57.38
N GLY A 360 -51.08 -0.66 56.86
CA GLY A 360 -52.06 -1.66 57.28
C GLY A 360 -51.94 -2.04 58.77
N LYS A 361 -50.73 -2.03 59.34
CA LYS A 361 -50.54 -2.20 60.80
C LYS A 361 -51.14 -1.03 61.57
N LEU A 362 -50.95 0.21 61.11
CA LEU A 362 -51.51 1.42 61.73
C LEU A 362 -53.05 1.41 61.66
N ASP A 363 -53.62 1.10 60.49
CA ASP A 363 -55.07 1.00 60.30
C ASP A 363 -55.70 -0.04 61.23
N ARG A 364 -55.07 -1.22 61.34
CA ARG A 364 -55.52 -2.25 62.29
C ARG A 364 -55.46 -1.78 63.74
N GLN A 365 -54.44 -1.01 64.12
CA GLN A 365 -54.37 -0.43 65.46
C GLN A 365 -55.49 0.60 65.68
N ASN A 366 -55.77 1.45 64.70
CA ASN A 366 -56.86 2.44 64.74
C ASN A 366 -58.22 1.74 64.88
N LEU A 367 -58.51 0.74 64.04
CA LEU A 367 -59.74 -0.06 64.13
C LEU A 367 -59.88 -0.76 65.48
N LYS A 368 -58.78 -1.27 66.05
CA LYS A 368 -58.78 -1.86 67.40
C LYS A 368 -59.13 -0.81 68.47
N GLN A 369 -58.65 0.43 68.34
CA GLN A 369 -59.00 1.51 69.26
C GLN A 369 -60.48 1.89 69.13
N GLU A 370 -60.99 2.04 67.91
CA GLU A 370 -62.41 2.31 67.62
C GLU A 370 -63.32 1.21 68.16
N LEU A 371 -63.00 -0.07 67.91
CA LEU A 371 -63.76 -1.20 68.44
C LEU A 371 -63.80 -1.16 69.97
N ASN A 372 -62.67 -0.90 70.63
CA ASN A 372 -62.63 -0.76 72.09
C ASN A 372 -63.48 0.41 72.58
N HIS A 373 -63.55 1.51 71.81
CA HIS A 373 -64.43 2.64 72.10
C HIS A 373 -65.90 2.23 72.00
N VAL A 374 -66.31 1.60 70.90
CA VAL A 374 -67.67 1.08 70.70
C VAL A 374 -68.03 0.10 71.81
N LEU A 375 -67.16 -0.86 72.17
CA LEU A 375 -67.40 -1.81 73.26
C LEU A 375 -67.53 -1.15 74.64
N LYS A 376 -66.88 -0.01 74.87
CA LYS A 376 -67.08 0.79 76.10
C LYS A 376 -68.44 1.48 76.08
N GLU A 377 -68.84 2.07 74.96
CA GLU A 377 -70.15 2.71 74.82
C GLU A 377 -71.31 1.69 74.89
N LEU A 378 -71.13 0.49 74.30
CA LEU A 378 -72.08 -0.60 74.39
C LEU A 378 -72.25 -1.09 75.83
N ARG A 379 -71.16 -1.16 76.61
CA ARG A 379 -71.23 -1.45 78.06
C ARG A 379 -72.00 -0.38 78.81
N LYS A 380 -71.72 0.91 78.56
CA LYS A 380 -72.47 2.02 79.16
C LYS A 380 -73.95 1.98 78.78
N ALA A 381 -74.28 1.69 77.53
CA ALA A 381 -75.65 1.57 77.05
C ALA A 381 -76.36 0.38 77.71
N LYS A 382 -75.70 -0.78 77.81
CA LYS A 382 -76.21 -1.95 78.54
C LYS A 382 -76.47 -1.65 80.01
N GLU A 383 -75.54 -0.99 80.70
CA GLU A 383 -75.73 -0.55 82.08
C GLU A 383 -76.92 0.40 82.24
N LYS A 384 -77.15 1.31 81.28
CA LYS A 384 -78.33 2.17 81.25
C LYS A 384 -79.62 1.37 81.04
N ILE A 385 -79.62 0.36 80.16
CA ILE A 385 -80.75 -0.55 79.94
C ILE A 385 -81.07 -1.32 81.23
N THR A 386 -80.07 -1.94 81.87
CA THR A 386 -80.24 -2.68 83.14
C THR A 386 -80.76 -1.79 84.27
N ARG A 387 -80.42 -0.50 84.28
CA ARG A 387 -80.96 0.47 85.26
C ARG A 387 -82.41 0.89 84.97
N LEU A 388 -82.90 0.71 83.75
CA LEU A 388 -84.25 1.04 83.30
C LEU A 388 -85.18 -0.19 83.26
N GLU A 389 -84.67 -1.38 83.61
CA GLU A 389 -85.40 -2.65 83.62
C GLU A 389 -86.16 -2.83 84.97
N PRO A 390 -87.50 -2.83 85.00
CA PRO A 390 -88.27 -3.05 86.23
C PRO A 390 -88.30 -4.54 86.61
N LEU A 391 -88.08 -4.86 87.88
CA LEU A 391 -88.27 -6.21 88.45
C LEU A 391 -89.61 -6.80 88.03
N LYS A 392 -89.62 -7.87 87.22
CA LYS A 392 -90.51 -9.04 87.38
C LYS A 392 -89.95 -10.29 86.68
N LEU A 393 -90.21 -11.41 87.36
CA LEU A 393 -90.19 -12.82 86.95
C LEU A 393 -88.86 -13.59 86.96
N ARG A 394 -88.74 -14.33 88.07
CA ARG A 394 -88.02 -15.59 88.22
C ARG A 394 -88.91 -16.75 87.67
N GLU A 395 -88.23 -17.81 87.24
CA GLU A 395 -88.67 -19.22 87.01
C GLU A 395 -88.86 -19.66 85.54
N PRO A 396 -88.83 -20.97 85.21
CA PRO A 396 -87.68 -21.89 85.29
C PRO A 396 -87.51 -22.78 84.01
N GLY A 397 -86.29 -23.31 83.78
CA GLY A 397 -86.04 -24.55 83.00
C GLY A 397 -85.97 -24.45 81.46
N HIS A 398 -84.80 -24.75 80.88
CA HIS A 398 -84.64 -25.48 79.61
C HIS A 398 -83.19 -25.95 79.46
N MET A 399 -82.99 -27.25 79.23
CA MET A 399 -81.74 -27.85 78.76
C MET A 399 -81.42 -27.33 77.36
N GLU A 400 -80.18 -26.94 77.04
CA GLU A 400 -79.62 -27.27 75.72
C GLU A 400 -78.09 -27.07 75.62
N SER A 401 -77.49 -28.11 75.05
CA SER A 401 -76.12 -28.41 74.67
C SER A 401 -75.17 -27.24 74.39
N GLN A 402 -74.07 -27.18 75.14
CA GLN A 402 -72.91 -26.31 74.93
C GLN A 402 -71.76 -27.10 74.27
N GLU A 403 -72.02 -27.82 73.18
CA GLU A 403 -70.97 -28.56 72.44
C GLU A 403 -70.90 -28.27 70.93
N ASP A 404 -71.78 -27.43 70.35
CA ASP A 404 -71.92 -27.34 68.89
C ASP A 404 -71.49 -26.00 68.23
N LEU A 405 -70.79 -25.11 68.95
CA LEU A 405 -70.29 -23.84 68.37
C LEU A 405 -68.79 -23.87 68.01
N GLN A 406 -68.03 -24.83 68.54
CA GLN A 406 -66.63 -25.03 68.17
C GLN A 406 -66.50 -25.75 66.81
N ALA A 407 -67.40 -26.70 66.54
CA ALA A 407 -67.43 -27.49 65.29
C ALA A 407 -67.79 -26.68 64.04
N VAL A 408 -68.50 -25.55 64.20
CA VAL A 408 -68.86 -24.65 63.09
C VAL A 408 -67.70 -23.73 62.68
N PHE A 409 -66.79 -23.41 63.60
CA PHE A 409 -65.59 -22.61 63.31
C PHE A 409 -64.50 -23.43 62.60
N ASP A 410 -64.31 -24.69 62.98
CA ASP A 410 -63.32 -25.58 62.34
C ASP A 410 -63.77 -26.02 60.94
N LYS A 411 -65.08 -26.06 60.67
CA LYS A 411 -65.64 -26.42 59.35
C LYS A 411 -65.55 -25.30 58.30
N LYS A 412 -65.19 -24.07 58.69
CA LYS A 412 -65.01 -22.91 57.79
C LYS A 412 -63.55 -22.62 57.42
N LEU A 413 -62.59 -23.23 58.13
CA LEU A 413 -61.15 -23.16 57.83
C LEU A 413 -60.66 -24.28 56.89
N ALA A 414 -61.48 -25.31 56.65
CA ALA A 414 -61.16 -26.44 55.78
C ALA A 414 -61.65 -26.31 54.32
N THR A 415 -62.19 -25.16 53.92
CA THR A 415 -62.81 -24.94 52.59
C THR A 415 -61.98 -24.09 51.61
N TYR A 416 -60.74 -23.73 51.96
CA TYR A 416 -59.84 -22.95 51.07
C TYR A 416 -58.49 -23.62 50.79
N ASP A 417 -58.39 -24.95 50.86
CA ASP A 417 -57.20 -25.66 50.41
C ASP A 417 -57.52 -26.92 49.59
N ARG A 418 -58.26 -26.69 48.50
CA ARG A 418 -58.40 -27.69 47.43
C ARG A 418 -58.33 -27.02 46.07
N SER A 419 -57.17 -26.41 45.78
CA SER A 419 -56.74 -26.27 44.40
C SER A 419 -56.15 -27.63 43.96
N PRO A 420 -56.54 -28.21 42.81
CA PRO A 420 -55.86 -29.38 42.27
C PRO A 420 -54.37 -29.07 42.12
N PRO A 421 -53.44 -30.03 42.29
CA PRO A 421 -52.07 -29.78 41.89
C PRO A 421 -52.10 -29.50 40.39
N LEU A 422 -51.88 -28.24 40.00
CA LEU A 422 -51.58 -27.90 38.63
C LEU A 422 -50.39 -28.78 38.28
N LYS A 423 -50.65 -29.81 37.47
CA LYS A 423 -49.60 -30.39 36.65
C LYS A 423 -49.11 -29.22 35.82
N HIS A 424 -48.02 -28.60 36.25
CA HIS A 424 -47.21 -27.79 35.37
C HIS A 424 -46.75 -28.75 34.27
N SER A 425 -47.52 -28.86 33.20
CA SER A 425 -47.01 -29.23 31.90
C SER A 425 -45.96 -28.17 31.58
N SER A 426 -44.73 -28.46 31.97
CA SER A 426 -43.56 -27.67 31.63
C SER A 426 -43.61 -27.47 30.13
N CYS A 427 -43.58 -26.23 29.65
CA CYS A 427 -43.61 -25.89 28.23
C CYS A 427 -42.41 -26.47 27.43
N LEU A 428 -41.53 -27.23 28.09
CA LEU A 428 -40.39 -27.97 27.54
C LEU A 428 -40.71 -29.44 27.21
N ASP A 429 -41.92 -29.93 27.48
CA ASP A 429 -42.33 -31.30 27.10
C ASP A 429 -42.82 -31.38 25.64
N GLU A 430 -42.94 -30.26 24.94
CA GLU A 430 -43.30 -30.20 23.51
C GLU A 430 -42.07 -30.13 22.58
N SER A 431 -40.86 -29.94 23.12
CA SER A 431 -39.62 -29.91 22.35
C SER A 431 -38.74 -31.13 22.63
N PHE A 432 -38.29 -31.79 21.56
CA PHE A 432 -37.40 -32.95 21.62
C PHE A 432 -35.98 -32.58 21.20
N LEU A 433 -35.00 -33.06 21.94
CA LEU A 433 -33.58 -32.96 21.64
C LEU A 433 -33.09 -34.33 21.16
N GLU A 434 -32.35 -34.37 20.07
CA GLU A 434 -31.84 -35.62 19.50
C GLU A 434 -30.37 -35.81 19.87
N CYS A 435 -29.98 -37.06 20.11
CA CYS A 435 -28.57 -37.41 20.17
C CYS A 435 -27.92 -37.21 18.79
N PRO A 436 -26.81 -36.46 18.67
CA PRO A 436 -26.19 -36.17 17.37
C PRO A 436 -25.62 -37.42 16.66
N LYS A 437 -25.37 -38.52 17.37
CA LYS A 437 -24.87 -39.78 16.80
C LYS A 437 -25.98 -40.73 16.38
N CYS A 438 -26.89 -41.09 17.29
CA CYS A 438 -27.92 -42.13 17.03
C CYS A 438 -29.31 -41.57 16.71
N LYS A 439 -29.50 -40.24 16.78
CA LYS A 439 -30.76 -39.52 16.53
C LYS A 439 -31.95 -39.95 17.39
N VAL A 440 -31.71 -40.60 18.52
CA VAL A 440 -32.79 -40.94 19.46
C VAL A 440 -33.33 -39.64 20.06
N PRO A 441 -34.66 -39.40 19.99
CA PRO A 441 -35.27 -38.18 20.52
C PRO A 441 -35.53 -38.30 22.02
N TYR A 442 -35.20 -37.23 22.75
CA TYR A 442 -35.43 -37.10 24.18
C TYR A 442 -36.24 -35.83 24.47
N PRO A 443 -37.26 -35.88 25.34
CA PRO A 443 -37.94 -34.67 25.80
C PRO A 443 -36.95 -33.70 26.45
N THR A 444 -37.10 -32.39 26.20
CA THR A 444 -36.18 -31.37 26.73
C THR A 444 -36.19 -31.33 28.27
N SER A 445 -37.32 -31.71 28.88
CA SER A 445 -37.45 -31.93 30.32
C SER A 445 -36.48 -32.99 30.88
N ARG A 446 -36.02 -33.94 30.05
CA ARG A 446 -35.09 -35.03 30.39
C ARG A 446 -33.69 -34.88 29.80
N HIS A 447 -33.22 -33.63 29.60
CA HIS A 447 -31.89 -33.35 29.04
C HIS A 447 -30.73 -34.03 29.80
N ARG A 448 -30.85 -34.28 31.10
CA ARG A 448 -29.82 -35.02 31.88
C ARG A 448 -29.69 -36.49 31.43
N GLU A 449 -30.79 -37.13 31.03
CA GLU A 449 -30.77 -38.50 30.50
C GLU A 449 -30.13 -38.53 29.10
N LEU A 450 -30.37 -37.50 28.28
CA LEU A 450 -29.69 -37.34 26.98
C LEU A 450 -28.18 -37.15 27.15
N LEU A 451 -27.72 -36.34 28.11
CA LEU A 451 -26.29 -36.14 28.35
C LEU A 451 -25.60 -37.45 28.77
N ALA A 452 -26.21 -38.20 29.70
CA ALA A 452 -25.71 -39.53 30.06
C ALA A 452 -25.71 -40.48 28.85
N HIS A 453 -26.75 -40.46 28.01
CA HIS A 453 -26.80 -41.24 26.78
C HIS A 453 -25.70 -40.84 25.79
N ILE A 454 -25.43 -39.53 25.63
CA ILE A 454 -24.36 -39.03 24.76
C ILE A 454 -23.01 -39.55 25.25
N ASP A 455 -22.73 -39.53 26.54
CA ASP A 455 -21.47 -40.04 27.11
C ASP A 455 -21.24 -41.52 26.74
N PHE A 456 -22.27 -42.35 26.82
CA PHE A 456 -22.22 -43.76 26.37
C PHE A 456 -22.21 -43.94 24.85
N CYS A 457 -22.86 -43.07 24.10
CA CYS A 457 -22.94 -43.12 22.64
C CYS A 457 -21.67 -42.55 21.97
N THR A 458 -20.88 -41.75 22.69
CA THR A 458 -19.59 -41.22 22.23
C THR A 458 -18.41 -42.17 22.40
N ALA A 459 -18.47 -43.09 23.37
CA ALA A 459 -17.64 -44.29 23.40
C ALA A 459 -17.92 -45.18 22.19
#